data_AF-A0AAP0NC74-F1
#
_entry.id   AF-A0AAP0NC74-F1
#
_cell.length_a   1.000
_cell.length_b   1.000
_cell.length_c   1.000
_cell.angle_alpha   90.00
_cell.angle_beta   90.00
_cell.angle_gamma   90.00
#
_symmetry.space_group_name_H-M   'P 1'
#
loop_
_entity.id
_entity.type
_entity.pdbx_description
1 polymer ?
#
loop_
_entity_poly.entity_id
_entity_poly.type
_entity_poly.pdbx_seq_one_letter_code
_entity_poly.pdbx_strand_id
1 'polypeptide(L)'
;MHKRRATGGKKKAWRKKRKYELGRQAANTKISSNKTVRRVRVRGGNVKWRALRLDTGNYSWGSEAVTRKTRILDVVYNASNNELVRTQTLVKSAIVQVDAAPFKQWYLQHYGVDIGRKKKTSVASKKEGEEGDAAATEEVKKSNHVTRKLEKRQQGRTLDPHVEEQFGSGRLLAAISSRPGQCGRADGYILEGKELEFYMKKIQRKKGKGAGISRDSMHKRRATGGKKKAWRKKRKYELGRQAANTKISSNKTVRRVRVRGGNVKWRALRLDTGNYSWGSEAVTRKTRILDVVYNASNNELVRTQTLVKSAIVQVDAAPFKQWYLQHYGVDIGRKKKTSAASKKEGEEGDGAATEEVKKSNHVTRKLEKRQQGRTLDPHVEEQFGSGRLLAAISSRPGQCGRADGYILEGKELEFYMKKIQRKKGKGAGAA
;
A
#
# COMPACT_ATOMS: atom_id res chain seq x y z
N MET A 1 26.67 8.13 -14.28
CA MET A 1 26.17 8.30 -15.66
C MET A 1 24.86 9.08 -15.82
N HIS A 2 24.25 9.61 -14.75
CA HIS A 2 23.25 10.68 -14.86
C HIS A 2 23.79 11.96 -14.21
N LYS A 3 24.94 12.44 -14.68
CA LYS A 3 25.29 13.85 -14.45
C LYS A 3 24.53 14.66 -15.49
N ARG A 4 23.75 15.64 -15.05
CA ARG A 4 23.20 16.67 -15.94
C ARG A 4 24.40 17.36 -16.61
N ARG A 5 24.23 17.81 -17.86
CA ARG A 5 25.17 18.77 -18.44
C ARG A 5 25.15 20.02 -17.55
N ALA A 6 26.26 20.76 -17.47
CA ALA A 6 26.29 22.04 -16.74
C ALA A 6 25.17 22.98 -17.23
N THR A 7 24.82 22.88 -18.52
CA THR A 7 23.71 23.57 -19.18
C THR A 7 22.32 22.94 -18.97
N GLY A 8 22.13 22.12 -17.93
CA GLY A 8 20.81 21.59 -17.51
C GLY A 8 20.24 20.42 -18.31
N GLY A 9 20.75 20.14 -19.52
CA GLY A 9 20.31 19.02 -20.36
C GLY A 9 20.72 17.63 -19.84
N LYS A 10 19.88 16.60 -20.06
CA LYS A 10 20.26 15.21 -19.77
C LYS A 10 21.32 14.74 -20.77
N LYS A 11 22.50 14.31 -20.31
CA LYS A 11 23.49 13.65 -21.18
C LYS A 11 22.86 12.39 -21.80
N LYS A 12 22.87 12.31 -23.13
CA LYS A 12 22.44 11.12 -23.91
C LYS A 12 23.34 9.95 -23.52
N ALA A 13 22.75 8.78 -23.24
CA ALA A 13 23.54 7.60 -22.88
C ALA A 13 24.23 7.07 -24.14
N TRP A 14 25.57 7.13 -24.16
CA TRP A 14 26.40 6.69 -25.30
C TRP A 14 26.42 5.17 -25.52
N ARG A 15 25.99 4.39 -24.52
CA ARG A 15 25.91 2.92 -24.58
C ARG A 15 24.78 2.41 -23.69
N LYS A 16 24.19 1.27 -24.06
CA LYS A 16 23.33 0.49 -23.16
C LYS A 16 24.11 0.13 -21.88
N LYS A 17 23.42 0.16 -20.73
CA LYS A 17 24.01 -0.24 -19.45
C LYS A 17 24.41 -1.71 -19.52
N ARG A 18 25.65 -2.03 -19.17
CA ARG A 18 26.07 -3.42 -19.02
C ARG A 18 25.34 -4.03 -17.81
N LYS A 19 25.18 -5.36 -17.77
CA LYS A 19 24.42 -6.06 -16.70
C LYS A 19 24.83 -5.68 -15.28
N TYR A 20 26.11 -5.33 -15.06
CA TYR A 20 26.61 -4.89 -13.74
C TYR A 20 26.27 -3.43 -13.37
N GLU A 21 25.90 -2.60 -14.35
CA GLU A 21 25.53 -1.18 -14.16
C GLU A 21 24.02 -1.01 -13.90
N LEU A 22 23.25 -2.09 -14.07
CA LEU A 22 21.83 -2.13 -13.74
C LEU A 22 21.67 -2.28 -12.23
N GLY A 23 21.12 -1.23 -11.60
CA GLY A 23 20.68 -1.30 -10.21
C GLY A 23 19.57 -2.34 -10.08
N ARG A 24 19.67 -3.23 -9.07
CA ARG A 24 18.63 -4.22 -8.81
C ARG A 24 17.60 -3.64 -7.85
N GLN A 25 16.35 -4.05 -8.04
CA GLN A 25 15.29 -3.76 -7.08
C GLN A 25 15.66 -4.31 -5.70
N ALA A 26 15.30 -3.54 -4.66
CA ALA A 26 15.47 -3.94 -3.26
C ALA A 26 14.67 -5.21 -2.99
N ALA A 27 15.18 -6.08 -2.11
CA ALA A 27 14.54 -7.36 -1.81
C ALA A 27 13.23 -7.19 -1.02
N ASN A 28 13.10 -6.10 -0.25
CA ASN A 28 11.94 -5.80 0.60
C ASN A 28 11.47 -7.03 1.40
N THR A 29 12.41 -7.73 2.05
CA THR A 29 12.18 -8.99 2.76
C THR A 29 11.04 -8.84 3.77
N LYS A 30 10.01 -9.68 3.69
CA LYS A 30 8.82 -9.63 4.56
C LYS A 30 8.82 -10.73 5.60
N ILE A 31 8.20 -10.46 6.74
CA ILE A 31 7.83 -11.49 7.71
C ILE A 31 6.80 -12.42 7.08
N SER A 32 7.11 -13.71 7.01
CA SER A 32 6.20 -14.75 6.50
C SER A 32 6.77 -16.13 6.77
N SER A 33 5.92 -17.07 7.20
CA SER A 33 6.26 -18.48 7.41
C SER A 33 6.66 -19.20 6.12
N ASN A 34 6.10 -18.78 4.98
CA ASN A 34 6.54 -19.27 3.68
C ASN A 34 7.92 -18.68 3.33
N LYS A 35 8.98 -19.34 3.81
CA LYS A 35 10.38 -18.94 3.63
C LYS A 35 10.75 -18.99 2.15
N THR A 36 11.11 -17.83 1.60
CA THR A 36 11.54 -17.71 0.21
C THR A 36 12.92 -17.05 0.16
N VAL A 37 13.95 -17.80 -0.19
CA VAL A 37 15.32 -17.30 -0.38
C VAL A 37 15.79 -17.65 -1.77
N ARG A 38 16.26 -16.66 -2.54
CA ARG A 38 16.76 -16.85 -3.90
C ARG A 38 18.27 -16.69 -3.95
N ARG A 39 18.91 -17.55 -4.72
CA ARG A 39 20.32 -17.42 -5.07
C ARG A 39 20.48 -16.35 -6.15
N VAL A 40 21.39 -15.39 -5.94
CA VAL A 40 21.60 -14.26 -6.84
C VAL A 40 23.08 -14.16 -7.22
N ARG A 41 23.37 -14.35 -8.50
CA ARG A 41 24.73 -14.17 -9.04
C ARG A 41 25.12 -12.69 -9.04
N VAL A 42 26.31 -12.39 -8.52
CA VAL A 42 26.92 -11.06 -8.50
C VAL A 42 28.19 -11.04 -9.37
N ARG A 43 28.86 -9.89 -9.42
CA ARG A 43 30.07 -9.71 -10.24
C ARG A 43 31.19 -10.65 -9.76
N GLY A 44 31.99 -11.16 -10.70
CA GLY A 44 33.16 -12.00 -10.41
C GLY A 44 32.81 -13.45 -10.05
N GLY A 45 31.73 -14.01 -10.60
CA GLY A 45 31.33 -15.41 -10.35
C GLY A 45 30.65 -15.65 -9.00
N ASN A 46 30.84 -14.75 -8.02
CA ASN A 46 30.27 -14.84 -6.68
C ASN A 46 28.74 -14.85 -6.66
N VAL A 47 28.20 -15.36 -5.55
CA VAL A 47 26.77 -15.54 -5.34
C VAL A 47 26.36 -14.99 -3.97
N LYS A 48 25.16 -14.41 -3.90
CA LYS A 48 24.54 -13.95 -2.66
C LYS A 48 23.19 -14.61 -2.47
N TRP A 49 22.76 -14.73 -1.22
CA TRP A 49 21.42 -15.19 -0.88
C TRP A 49 20.51 -13.99 -0.62
N ARG A 50 19.39 -13.93 -1.35
CA ARG A 50 18.41 -12.87 -1.24
C ARG A 50 17.15 -13.43 -0.60
N ALA A 51 16.90 -13.09 0.66
CA ALA A 51 15.63 -13.40 1.28
C ALA A 51 14.53 -12.48 0.76
N LEU A 52 13.43 -13.06 0.31
CA LEU A 52 12.18 -12.36 0.01
C LEU A 52 11.19 -12.50 1.18
N ARG A 53 11.18 -13.66 1.84
CA ARG A 53 10.32 -13.96 2.99
C ARG A 53 11.08 -14.78 4.02
N LEU A 54 11.01 -14.37 5.28
CA LEU A 54 11.60 -15.05 6.44
C LEU A 54 10.72 -14.78 7.66
N ASP A 55 10.62 -15.74 8.58
CA ASP A 55 9.97 -15.56 9.88
C ASP A 55 10.85 -16.03 11.05
N THR A 56 12.06 -16.52 10.77
CA THR A 56 12.97 -17.07 11.78
C THR A 56 14.38 -16.53 11.55
N GLY A 57 15.13 -16.45 12.65
CA GLY A 57 16.54 -16.05 12.65
C GLY A 57 17.27 -16.57 13.88
N ASN A 58 18.58 -16.55 13.83
CA ASN A 58 19.41 -16.85 15.00
C ASN A 58 19.67 -15.56 15.76
N TYR A 59 19.31 -15.54 17.04
CA TYR A 59 19.51 -14.39 17.91
C TYR A 59 20.41 -14.78 19.08
N SER A 60 21.44 -13.97 19.33
CA SER A 60 22.31 -14.13 20.49
C SER A 60 21.76 -13.33 21.68
N TRP A 61 21.75 -13.96 22.84
CA TRP A 61 21.56 -13.28 24.12
C TRP A 61 22.95 -12.99 24.69
N GLY A 62 23.31 -11.70 24.74
CA GLY A 62 24.67 -11.24 25.03
C GLY A 62 25.12 -11.60 26.43
N SER A 63 24.34 -11.26 27.46
CA SER A 63 24.68 -11.52 28.86
C SER A 63 24.87 -13.01 29.18
N GLU A 64 24.15 -13.88 28.49
CA GLU A 64 24.14 -15.33 28.72
C GLU A 64 25.01 -16.13 27.73
N ALA A 65 25.69 -15.44 26.80
CA ALA A 65 26.53 -16.03 25.76
C ALA A 65 25.86 -17.19 24.98
N VAL A 66 24.54 -17.15 24.80
CA VAL A 66 23.77 -18.22 24.13
C VAL A 66 23.15 -17.70 22.84
N THR A 67 23.16 -18.53 21.79
CA THR A 67 22.42 -18.25 20.55
C THR A 67 21.31 -19.26 20.37
N ARG A 68 20.11 -18.76 20.04
CA ARG A 68 18.95 -19.61 19.75
C ARG A 68 18.26 -19.15 18.48
N LYS A 69 17.77 -20.14 17.74
CA LYS A 69 16.87 -19.90 16.62
C LYS A 69 15.50 -19.57 17.20
N THR A 70 14.97 -18.42 16.84
CA THR A 70 13.67 -17.92 17.33
C THR A 70 12.87 -17.34 16.17
N ARG A 71 11.55 -17.29 16.36
CA ARG A 71 10.60 -16.71 15.43
C ARG A 71 10.56 -15.20 15.60
N ILE A 72 10.60 -14.47 14.49
CA ILE A 72 10.39 -13.04 14.41
C ILE A 72 8.89 -12.80 14.33
N LEU A 73 8.34 -12.12 15.34
CA LEU A 73 6.92 -11.86 15.48
C LEU A 73 6.51 -10.56 14.80
N ASP A 74 7.27 -9.48 15.02
CA ASP A 74 6.92 -8.16 14.48
C ASP A 74 8.14 -7.25 14.29
N VAL A 75 8.04 -6.25 13.42
CA VAL A 75 9.01 -5.15 13.31
C VAL A 75 8.48 -3.94 14.06
N VAL A 76 9.12 -3.53 15.14
CA VAL A 76 8.59 -2.49 16.06
C VAL A 76 9.22 -1.12 15.81
N TYR A 77 10.49 -1.07 15.43
CA TYR A 77 11.18 0.19 15.20
C TYR A 77 12.20 0.12 14.06
N ASN A 78 12.24 1.19 13.27
CA ASN A 78 13.28 1.44 12.30
C ASN A 78 13.60 2.95 12.33
N ALA A 79 14.88 3.29 12.42
CA ALA A 79 15.32 4.68 12.52
C ALA A 79 15.13 5.45 11.20
N SER A 80 15.34 4.78 10.06
CA SER A 80 15.42 5.41 8.74
C SER A 80 14.06 5.58 8.09
N ASN A 81 13.14 4.63 8.25
CA ASN A 81 11.84 4.69 7.59
C ASN A 81 10.75 3.95 8.39
N ASN A 82 9.72 4.69 8.78
CA ASN A 82 8.57 4.14 9.51
C ASN A 82 7.68 3.22 8.66
N GLU A 83 7.69 3.35 7.33
CA GLU A 83 6.94 2.44 6.45
C GLU A 83 7.47 1.00 6.51
N LEU A 84 8.75 0.81 6.86
CA LEU A 84 9.32 -0.53 7.04
C LEU A 84 8.72 -1.26 8.24
N VAL A 85 8.39 -0.52 9.31
CA VAL A 85 7.66 -1.01 10.48
C VAL A 85 6.23 -1.37 10.06
N ARG A 86 5.52 -0.44 9.41
CA ARG A 86 4.11 -0.65 8.99
C ARG A 86 3.92 -1.83 8.05
N THR A 87 4.92 -2.10 7.23
CA THR A 87 4.85 -3.15 6.21
C THR A 87 5.63 -4.41 6.61
N GLN A 88 6.08 -4.51 7.87
CA GLN A 88 6.81 -5.65 8.41
C GLN A 88 8.01 -6.07 7.54
N THR A 89 8.80 -5.09 7.11
CA THR A 89 9.98 -5.31 6.28
C THR A 89 11.22 -5.51 7.14
N LEU A 90 11.90 -6.64 6.95
CA LEU A 90 13.13 -6.99 7.64
C LEU A 90 14.34 -6.36 6.95
N VAL A 91 15.07 -5.53 7.69
CA VAL A 91 16.30 -4.88 7.24
C VAL A 91 17.32 -4.84 8.38
N LYS A 92 18.60 -4.61 8.04
CA LYS A 92 19.64 -4.39 9.06
C LYS A 92 19.27 -3.23 9.96
N SER A 93 19.52 -3.39 11.26
CA SER A 93 19.23 -2.44 12.33
C SER A 93 17.73 -2.16 12.56
N ALA A 94 16.84 -2.98 11.98
CA ALA A 94 15.46 -2.99 12.42
C ALA A 94 15.37 -3.63 13.80
N ILE A 95 14.59 -3.02 14.67
CA ILE A 95 14.25 -3.57 15.98
C ILE A 95 12.96 -4.36 15.83
N VAL A 96 13.02 -5.62 16.24
CA VAL A 96 11.96 -6.61 16.08
C VAL A 96 11.54 -7.16 17.44
N GLN A 97 10.34 -7.71 17.50
CA GLN A 97 9.93 -8.62 18.57
C GLN A 97 10.19 -10.05 18.12
N VAL A 98 10.88 -10.80 18.96
CA VAL A 98 11.14 -12.23 18.78
C VAL A 98 10.47 -13.03 19.89
N ASP A 99 10.17 -14.28 19.60
CA ASP A 99 9.62 -15.23 20.56
C ASP A 99 10.66 -15.53 21.66
N ALA A 100 10.23 -15.41 22.91
CA ALA A 100 11.06 -15.63 24.10
C ALA A 100 11.21 -17.12 24.45
N ALA A 101 10.33 -17.99 23.96
CA ALA A 101 10.25 -19.40 24.40
C ALA A 101 11.58 -20.16 24.27
N PRO A 102 12.34 -20.07 23.16
CA PRO A 102 13.62 -20.77 23.03
C PRO A 102 14.67 -20.36 24.07
N PHE A 103 14.66 -19.10 24.49
CA PHE A 103 15.58 -18.58 25.52
C PHE A 103 15.11 -18.94 26.92
N LYS A 104 13.80 -18.87 27.16
CA LYS A 104 13.18 -19.27 28.43
C LYS A 104 13.42 -20.76 28.73
N GLN A 105 13.23 -21.63 27.75
CA GLN A 105 13.51 -23.07 27.87
C GLN A 105 14.99 -23.34 28.17
N TRP A 106 15.90 -22.65 27.46
CA TRP A 106 17.32 -22.77 27.74
C TRP A 106 17.67 -22.31 29.15
N TYR A 107 17.11 -21.20 29.60
CA TYR A 107 17.38 -20.66 30.93
C TYR A 107 16.92 -21.61 32.04
N LEU A 108 15.73 -22.20 31.88
CA LEU A 108 15.21 -23.22 32.78
C LEU A 108 16.12 -24.44 32.84
N GLN A 109 16.65 -24.90 31.70
CA GLN A 109 17.58 -26.03 31.66
C GLN A 109 18.97 -25.69 32.23
N HIS A 110 19.44 -24.45 32.02
CA HIS A 110 20.78 -24.04 32.41
C HIS A 110 20.86 -23.72 33.91
N TYR A 111 19.89 -22.99 34.43
CA TYR A 111 19.83 -22.51 35.82
C TYR A 111 18.83 -23.25 36.70
N GLY A 112 17.89 -24.00 36.14
CA GLY A 112 16.82 -24.63 36.90
C GLY A 112 15.71 -23.66 37.32
N VAL A 113 15.71 -22.43 36.80
CA VAL A 113 14.80 -21.35 37.20
C VAL A 113 13.85 -20.99 36.06
N ASP A 114 12.56 -20.89 36.37
CA ASP A 114 11.53 -20.45 35.42
C ASP A 114 11.39 -18.91 35.44
N ILE A 115 11.83 -18.23 34.38
CA ILE A 115 11.68 -16.76 34.24
C ILE A 115 10.31 -16.41 33.64
N GLY A 116 9.70 -15.32 34.12
CA GLY A 116 8.54 -14.70 33.49
C GLY A 116 7.20 -15.27 33.95
N ARG A 117 7.16 -16.01 35.06
CA ARG A 117 5.90 -16.23 35.78
C ARG A 117 5.49 -14.90 36.40
N LYS A 118 4.30 -14.39 36.05
CA LYS A 118 3.72 -13.25 36.79
C LYS A 118 3.54 -13.69 38.25
N LYS A 119 4.25 -13.03 39.16
CA LYS A 119 3.97 -13.11 40.61
C LYS A 119 2.49 -12.73 40.79
N LYS A 120 1.61 -13.69 41.12
CA LYS A 120 0.31 -13.35 41.70
C LYS A 120 0.65 -12.69 43.04
N THR A 121 0.48 -11.37 43.12
CA THR A 121 0.50 -10.65 44.39
C THR A 121 -0.51 -11.32 45.32
N SER A 122 -0.03 -11.85 46.43
CA SER A 122 -0.84 -12.36 47.52
C SER A 122 -1.60 -11.19 48.16
N VAL A 123 -2.83 -10.97 47.71
CA VAL A 123 -3.86 -10.33 48.52
C VAL A 123 -5.02 -11.31 48.56
N ALA A 124 -5.40 -11.66 49.77
CA ALA A 124 -6.38 -12.66 50.13
C ALA A 124 -7.74 -12.42 49.46
N SER A 125 -8.26 -13.45 48.81
CA SER A 125 -9.70 -13.73 48.76
C SER A 125 -9.92 -15.13 48.19
N LYS A 126 -10.33 -16.06 49.06
CA LYS A 126 -10.98 -17.32 48.70
C LYS A 126 -12.15 -17.04 47.75
N LYS A 127 -12.11 -17.59 46.54
CA LYS A 127 -13.30 -18.16 45.88
C LYS A 127 -12.88 -19.10 44.76
N GLU A 128 -13.56 -20.23 44.75
CA GLU A 128 -13.37 -21.40 43.91
C GLU A 128 -13.83 -21.17 42.46
N GLY A 129 -13.24 -21.94 41.54
CA GLY A 129 -13.77 -22.22 40.20
C GLY A 129 -13.30 -21.31 39.06
N GLU A 130 -12.33 -21.76 38.27
CA GLU A 130 -12.52 -22.16 36.85
C GLU A 130 -11.18 -22.48 36.16
N GLU A 131 -11.23 -23.50 35.31
CA GLU A 131 -10.12 -24.22 34.68
C GLU A 131 -9.31 -23.38 33.66
N GLY A 132 -7.99 -23.67 33.58
CA GLY A 132 -7.12 -23.15 32.52
C GLY A 132 -5.63 -23.37 32.78
N ASP A 133 -5.12 -24.50 32.27
CA ASP A 133 -3.71 -24.89 32.10
C ASP A 133 -2.81 -24.89 33.37
N ALA A 134 -3.11 -25.82 34.27
CA ALA A 134 -2.14 -26.36 35.20
C ALA A 134 -1.31 -27.44 34.51
N ALA A 135 -0.26 -27.04 33.78
CA ALA A 135 0.84 -27.97 33.49
C ALA A 135 1.60 -28.20 34.80
N ALA A 136 1.25 -29.29 35.48
CA ALA A 136 2.00 -29.85 36.59
C ALA A 136 3.48 -29.97 36.18
N THR A 137 4.36 -29.20 36.82
CA THR A 137 5.78 -29.53 36.84
C THR A 137 5.92 -30.75 37.74
N GLU A 138 5.93 -31.94 37.13
CA GLU A 138 6.46 -33.14 37.78
C GLU A 138 7.86 -32.81 38.31
N GLU A 139 8.06 -32.98 39.62
CA GLU A 139 9.38 -32.91 40.23
C GLU A 139 10.20 -34.11 39.77
N VAL A 140 10.83 -33.97 38.61
CA VAL A 140 11.82 -34.94 38.15
C VAL A 140 12.91 -35.00 39.21
N LYS A 141 13.04 -36.14 39.91
CA LYS A 141 14.12 -36.38 40.88
C LYS A 141 15.47 -36.22 40.16
N LYS A 142 16.14 -35.10 40.37
CA LYS A 142 17.46 -34.80 39.78
C LYS A 142 18.54 -35.44 40.64
N SER A 143 19.59 -35.97 40.03
CA SER A 143 20.74 -36.49 40.78
C SER A 143 21.48 -35.38 41.53
N ASN A 144 22.13 -35.73 42.64
CA ASN A 144 22.89 -34.80 43.48
C ASN A 144 24.02 -34.07 42.72
N HIS A 145 24.50 -34.65 41.62
CA HIS A 145 25.47 -34.00 40.75
C HIS A 145 24.83 -32.86 39.92
N VAL A 146 23.59 -33.04 39.47
CA VAL A 146 22.86 -32.03 38.70
C VAL A 146 22.46 -30.86 39.60
N THR A 147 22.00 -31.12 40.83
CA THR A 147 21.64 -30.06 41.79
C THR A 147 22.85 -29.17 42.11
N ARG A 148 23.99 -29.77 42.46
CA ARG A 148 25.25 -29.04 42.72
C ARG A 148 25.71 -28.20 41.52
N LYS A 149 25.51 -28.71 40.29
CA LYS A 149 25.85 -28.00 39.05
C LYS A 149 24.93 -26.78 38.83
N LEU A 150 23.65 -26.89 39.18
CA LEU A 150 22.70 -25.77 39.09
C LEU A 150 23.00 -24.72 40.16
N GLU A 151 23.23 -25.14 41.41
CA GLU A 151 23.61 -24.25 42.51
C GLU A 151 24.87 -23.44 42.16
N LYS A 152 25.91 -24.09 41.64
CA LYS A 152 27.13 -23.41 41.20
C LYS A 152 26.88 -22.36 40.10
N ARG A 153 25.94 -22.62 39.19
CA ARG A 153 25.56 -21.64 38.14
C ARG A 153 24.73 -20.48 38.70
N GLN A 154 23.95 -20.71 39.76
CA GLN A 154 23.10 -19.68 40.36
C GLN A 154 23.89 -18.63 41.16
N GLN A 155 25.08 -18.97 41.67
CA GLN A 155 25.90 -18.11 42.54
C GLN A 155 26.32 -16.74 41.94
N GLY A 156 26.24 -16.56 40.61
CA GLY A 156 26.55 -15.29 39.92
C GLY A 156 25.41 -14.76 39.05
N ARG A 157 24.18 -15.23 39.28
CA ARG A 157 23.03 -14.94 38.41
C ARG A 157 22.56 -13.49 38.58
N THR A 158 22.65 -12.71 37.51
CA THR A 158 22.04 -11.37 37.43
C THR A 158 21.29 -11.22 36.11
N LEU A 159 20.02 -10.81 36.17
CA LEU A 159 19.19 -10.58 35.00
C LEU A 159 18.78 -9.10 34.93
N ASP A 160 18.85 -8.49 33.75
CA ASP A 160 18.36 -7.13 33.54
C ASP A 160 16.84 -7.07 33.82
N PRO A 161 16.37 -6.14 34.68
CA PRO A 161 14.96 -6.05 35.05
C PRO A 161 14.02 -5.88 33.85
N HIS A 162 14.42 -5.14 32.81
CA HIS A 162 13.60 -4.93 31.61
C HIS A 162 13.57 -6.18 30.72
N VAL A 163 14.64 -6.98 30.72
CA VAL A 163 14.66 -8.27 30.02
C VAL A 163 13.76 -9.27 30.76
N GLU A 164 13.80 -9.29 32.09
CA GLU A 164 12.91 -10.12 32.92
C GLU A 164 11.43 -9.79 32.68
N GLU A 165 11.06 -8.50 32.65
CA GLU A 165 9.71 -8.05 32.35
C GLU A 165 9.25 -8.54 30.96
N GLN A 166 10.15 -8.49 29.96
CA GLN A 166 9.86 -8.95 28.61
C GLN A 166 9.62 -10.46 28.52
N PHE A 167 10.35 -11.26 29.29
CA PHE A 167 10.08 -12.71 29.41
C PHE A 167 8.67 -12.97 29.94
N GLY A 168 8.15 -12.14 30.85
CA GLY A 168 6.76 -12.21 31.33
C GLY A 168 5.71 -11.92 30.25
N SER A 169 6.08 -11.19 29.20
CA SER A 169 5.22 -10.93 28.03
C SER A 169 5.33 -12.00 26.92
N GLY A 170 6.29 -12.91 27.04
CA GLY A 170 6.63 -13.92 26.03
C GLY A 170 7.31 -13.35 24.77
N ARG A 171 7.73 -12.07 24.78
CA ARG A 171 8.30 -11.39 23.61
C ARG A 171 9.53 -10.59 24.02
N LEU A 172 10.65 -10.84 23.35
CA LEU A 172 11.89 -10.10 23.54
C LEU A 172 12.09 -9.08 22.42
N LEU A 173 12.61 -7.90 22.76
CA LEU A 173 13.09 -6.95 21.77
C LEU A 173 14.48 -7.36 21.29
N ALA A 174 14.69 -7.37 19.99
CA ALA A 174 15.94 -7.75 19.37
C ALA A 174 16.30 -6.85 18.19
N ALA A 175 17.59 -6.73 17.89
CA ALA A 175 18.10 -5.99 16.73
C ALA A 175 18.60 -6.95 15.65
N ILE A 176 18.18 -6.72 14.40
CA ILE A 176 18.72 -7.47 13.25
C ILE A 176 20.10 -6.91 12.90
N SER A 177 21.14 -7.73 13.03
CA SER A 177 22.52 -7.36 12.66
C SER A 177 22.85 -7.75 11.22
N SER A 178 22.17 -8.78 10.71
CA SER A 178 22.33 -9.28 9.34
C SER A 178 21.70 -8.37 8.29
N ARG A 179 21.96 -8.64 7.01
CA ARG A 179 21.33 -7.94 5.86
C ARG A 179 20.45 -8.94 5.08
N PRO A 180 19.17 -9.16 5.44
CA PRO A 180 18.37 -10.25 4.88
C PRO A 180 18.34 -10.31 3.34
N GLY A 181 18.25 -9.16 2.68
CA GLY A 181 18.27 -9.07 1.20
C GLY A 181 19.62 -9.37 0.53
N GLN A 182 20.69 -9.58 1.29
CA GLN A 182 22.07 -9.83 0.81
C GLN A 182 22.67 -11.14 1.33
N CYS A 183 22.34 -11.53 2.57
CA CYS A 183 22.82 -12.77 3.19
C CYS A 183 21.76 -13.88 3.28
N GLY A 184 20.49 -13.57 3.01
CA GLY A 184 19.40 -14.55 3.02
C GLY A 184 18.93 -14.96 4.41
N ARG A 185 19.43 -14.31 5.47
CA ARG A 185 19.15 -14.61 6.88
C ARG A 185 18.80 -13.34 7.65
N ALA A 186 18.02 -13.46 8.72
CA ALA A 186 17.60 -12.36 9.59
C ALA A 186 18.10 -12.59 11.02
N ASP A 187 19.42 -12.67 11.15
CA ASP A 187 20.12 -12.96 12.41
C ASP A 187 20.42 -11.65 13.17
N GLY A 188 20.53 -11.74 14.49
CA GLY A 188 20.57 -10.59 15.36
C GLY A 188 20.98 -10.91 16.79
N TYR A 189 20.69 -9.99 17.70
CA TYR A 189 20.90 -10.15 19.13
C TYR A 189 19.74 -9.56 19.93
N ILE A 190 19.50 -10.08 21.12
CA ILE A 190 18.52 -9.58 22.08
C ILE A 190 19.03 -8.25 22.65
N LEU A 191 18.16 -7.25 22.75
CA LEU A 191 18.50 -5.97 23.35
C LEU A 191 18.51 -6.09 24.88
N GLU A 192 19.56 -5.58 25.51
CA GLU A 192 19.75 -5.56 26.96
C GLU A 192 20.36 -4.21 27.43
N GLY A 193 20.25 -3.92 28.73
CA GLY A 193 20.84 -2.74 29.36
C GLY A 193 20.40 -1.40 28.77
N LYS A 194 21.35 -0.47 28.70
CA LYS A 194 21.12 0.90 28.21
C LYS A 194 20.59 0.96 26.77
N GLU A 195 20.95 -0.01 25.94
CA GLU A 195 20.44 -0.07 24.57
C GLU A 195 18.94 -0.41 24.55
N LEU A 196 18.53 -1.38 25.37
CA LEU A 196 17.14 -1.74 25.52
C LEU A 196 16.30 -0.55 26.01
N GLU A 197 16.74 0.11 27.08
CA GLU A 197 16.10 1.31 27.64
C GLU A 197 15.94 2.41 26.58
N PHE A 198 16.99 2.66 25.80
CA PHE A 198 16.99 3.66 24.74
C PHE A 198 15.89 3.38 23.70
N TYR A 199 15.77 2.14 23.24
CA TYR A 199 14.75 1.77 22.26
C TYR A 199 13.34 1.73 22.87
N MET A 200 13.18 1.25 24.10
CA MET A 200 11.91 1.31 24.84
C MET A 200 11.41 2.76 24.94
N LYS A 201 12.26 3.69 25.37
CA LYS A 201 11.94 5.13 25.44
C LYS A 201 11.59 5.71 24.07
N LYS A 202 12.28 5.31 22.99
CA LYS A 202 11.94 5.75 21.62
C LYS A 202 10.60 5.21 21.15
N ILE A 203 10.30 3.94 21.41
CA ILE A 203 9.04 3.31 21.05
C ILE A 203 7.89 3.96 21.83
N GLN A 204 8.04 4.15 23.14
CA GLN A 204 7.06 4.85 23.98
C GLN A 204 6.86 6.31 23.56
N ARG A 205 7.93 7.08 23.30
CA ARG A 205 7.82 8.46 22.79
C ARG A 205 7.08 8.52 21.44
N LYS A 206 7.24 7.49 20.61
CA LYS A 206 6.53 7.37 19.33
C LYS A 206 5.06 6.99 19.52
N LYS A 207 4.73 6.17 20.52
CA LYS A 207 3.34 5.88 20.94
C LYS A 207 2.66 7.12 21.58
N GLY A 208 3.36 7.86 22.43
CA GLY A 208 2.84 9.02 23.18
C GLY A 208 2.73 10.33 22.39
N LYS A 209 3.41 10.45 21.23
CA LYS A 209 3.05 11.47 20.23
C LYS A 209 1.77 11.01 19.55
N GLY A 210 0.61 11.34 20.14
CA GLY A 210 -0.71 11.12 19.55
C GLY A 210 -0.63 11.32 18.03
N ALA A 211 -0.83 10.22 17.31
CA ALA A 211 -0.43 9.99 15.93
C ALA A 211 -1.30 10.76 14.91
N GLY A 212 -1.50 12.06 15.15
CA GLY A 212 -2.15 12.99 14.25
C GLY A 212 -1.14 13.60 13.29
N ILE A 213 -1.40 13.43 12.00
CA ILE A 213 -0.85 14.29 10.96
C ILE A 213 -1.22 15.73 11.34
N SER A 214 -0.26 16.65 11.34
CA SER A 214 -0.50 18.05 11.69
C SER A 214 -0.39 18.92 10.44
N ARG A 215 -1.26 19.91 10.33
CA ARG A 215 -1.27 20.89 9.23
C ARG A 215 -0.46 22.15 9.56
N ASP A 216 0.03 22.28 10.78
CA ASP A 216 0.84 23.42 11.21
C ASP A 216 2.14 23.55 10.40
N SER A 217 2.74 24.74 10.36
CA SER A 217 4.03 24.98 9.69
C SER A 217 5.20 25.03 10.67
N MET A 218 4.95 24.94 11.99
CA MET A 218 5.97 25.11 13.02
C MET A 218 7.01 23.97 13.01
N HIS A 219 6.61 22.78 12.56
CA HIS A 219 7.52 21.65 12.39
C HIS A 219 8.43 21.79 11.14
N LYS A 220 8.18 22.75 10.25
CA LYS A 220 9.00 23.03 9.07
C LYS A 220 10.11 24.03 9.40
N ARG A 221 11.19 24.02 8.61
CA ARG A 221 12.29 24.99 8.73
C ARG A 221 11.84 26.40 8.34
N ARG A 222 12.58 27.41 8.79
CA ARG A 222 12.46 28.79 8.29
C ARG A 222 12.90 28.87 6.83
N ALA A 223 12.53 29.93 6.12
CA ALA A 223 13.01 30.20 4.77
C ALA A 223 14.55 30.28 4.74
N THR A 224 15.16 30.83 5.79
CA THR A 224 16.62 30.85 6.01
C THR A 224 17.25 29.48 6.31
N GLY A 225 16.47 28.40 6.36
CA GLY A 225 16.94 27.05 6.71
C GLY A 225 17.05 26.77 8.21
N GLY A 226 16.99 27.81 9.05
CA GLY A 226 17.02 27.71 10.51
C GLY A 226 15.89 26.85 11.09
N LYS A 227 16.19 26.08 12.14
CA LYS A 227 15.21 25.24 12.84
C LYS A 227 14.32 26.10 13.74
N LYS A 228 13.01 25.88 13.72
CA LYS A 228 12.07 26.54 14.64
C LYS A 228 11.95 25.74 15.94
N LYS A 229 12.03 26.41 17.09
CA LYS A 229 11.70 25.82 18.39
C LYS A 229 10.17 25.68 18.47
N ALA A 230 9.69 24.53 18.93
CA ALA A 230 8.27 24.35 19.20
C ALA A 230 7.92 25.08 20.50
N TRP A 231 7.08 26.12 20.41
CA TRP A 231 6.66 26.94 21.56
C TRP A 231 5.33 26.46 22.17
N ARG A 232 4.58 25.60 21.46
CA ARG A 232 3.32 25.02 21.94
C ARG A 232 3.12 23.58 21.48
N LYS A 233 2.20 22.89 22.14
CA LYS A 233 1.69 21.58 21.72
C LYS A 233 0.75 21.71 20.50
N LYS A 234 0.55 20.61 19.79
CA LYS A 234 -0.38 20.52 18.64
C LYS A 234 -1.82 20.76 19.11
N ARG A 235 -2.61 21.50 18.32
CA ARG A 235 -4.02 21.79 18.63
C ARG A 235 -4.97 20.98 17.77
N LYS A 236 -6.18 20.71 18.29
CA LYS A 236 -7.21 19.89 17.62
C LYS A 236 -7.63 20.45 16.24
N TYR A 237 -7.60 21.78 16.07
CA TYR A 237 -7.95 22.42 14.80
C TYR A 237 -6.87 22.25 13.71
N GLU A 238 -5.64 21.83 14.08
CA GLU A 238 -4.54 21.57 13.15
C GLU A 238 -4.51 20.11 12.68
N LEU A 239 -5.46 19.29 13.13
CA LEU A 239 -5.53 17.87 12.85
C LEU A 239 -5.72 17.60 11.35
N GLY A 240 -4.75 16.91 10.76
CA GLY A 240 -4.86 16.23 9.48
C GLY A 240 -5.40 14.81 9.66
N ARG A 241 -6.05 14.29 8.62
CA ARG A 241 -6.52 12.89 8.56
C ARG A 241 -5.77 12.14 7.47
N GLN A 242 -5.67 10.82 7.60
CA GLN A 242 -5.14 9.96 6.55
C GLN A 242 -5.96 10.13 5.25
N ALA A 243 -5.30 9.97 4.10
CA ALA A 243 -5.94 10.02 2.79
C ALA A 243 -6.94 8.85 2.61
N ALA A 244 -7.92 9.04 1.72
CA ALA A 244 -8.96 8.03 1.48
C ALA A 244 -8.50 6.89 0.57
N ASN A 245 -7.61 7.18 -0.39
CA ASN A 245 -7.11 6.24 -1.41
C ASN A 245 -8.25 5.45 -2.09
N THR A 246 -9.28 6.17 -2.54
CA THR A 246 -10.49 5.60 -3.15
C THR A 246 -10.15 4.70 -4.33
N LYS A 247 -10.69 3.47 -4.35
CA LYS A 247 -10.46 2.47 -5.39
C LYS A 247 -11.68 2.23 -6.27
N ILE A 248 -11.44 1.77 -7.49
CA ILE A 248 -12.49 1.24 -8.35
C ILE A 248 -12.96 -0.10 -7.77
N SER A 249 -14.24 -0.22 -7.47
CA SER A 249 -14.89 -1.47 -7.04
C SER A 249 -16.40 -1.31 -7.02
N SER A 250 -17.11 -2.35 -7.43
CA SER A 250 -18.59 -2.42 -7.40
C SER A 250 -19.16 -2.35 -5.98
N ASN A 251 -18.40 -2.78 -4.97
CA ASN A 251 -18.80 -2.65 -3.57
C ASN A 251 -18.63 -1.19 -3.10
N LYS A 252 -19.62 -0.35 -3.42
CA LYS A 252 -19.66 1.06 -3.08
C LYS A 252 -19.56 1.25 -1.57
N THR A 253 -18.43 1.80 -1.12
CA THR A 253 -18.19 2.06 0.31
C THR A 253 -17.89 3.54 0.51
N VAL A 254 -18.81 4.27 1.14
CA VAL A 254 -18.63 5.70 1.48
C VAL A 254 -18.86 5.88 2.97
N ARG A 255 -17.89 6.49 3.67
CA ARG A 255 -17.96 6.73 5.11
C ARG A 255 -18.26 8.18 5.43
N ARG A 256 -19.14 8.39 6.41
CA ARG A 256 -19.40 9.70 7.01
C ARG A 256 -18.25 10.11 7.92
N VAL A 257 -17.74 11.33 7.78
CA VAL A 257 -16.65 11.86 8.60
C VAL A 257 -17.06 13.22 9.18
N ARG A 258 -17.24 13.29 10.50
CA ARG A 258 -17.47 14.54 11.23
C ARG A 258 -16.24 15.45 11.16
N VAL A 259 -16.45 16.72 10.84
CA VAL A 259 -15.40 17.74 10.82
C VAL A 259 -15.67 18.83 11.87
N ARG A 260 -14.80 19.83 11.95
CA ARG A 260 -14.96 20.96 12.87
C ARG A 260 -16.26 21.73 12.56
N GLY A 261 -16.94 22.22 13.60
CA GLY A 261 -18.18 22.99 13.46
C GLY A 261 -19.42 22.14 13.20
N GLY A 262 -19.42 20.86 13.59
CA GLY A 262 -20.59 19.98 13.43
C GLY A 262 -20.82 19.44 12.01
N ASN A 263 -20.22 20.06 11.00
CA ASN A 263 -20.30 19.66 9.60
C ASN A 263 -19.81 18.23 9.33
N VAL A 264 -20.24 17.69 8.19
CA VAL A 264 -19.95 16.34 7.75
C VAL A 264 -19.34 16.34 6.36
N LYS A 265 -18.36 15.45 6.13
CA LYS A 265 -17.82 15.14 4.81
C LYS A 265 -17.98 13.65 4.50
N TRP A 266 -18.07 13.34 3.22
CA TRP A 266 -18.20 11.97 2.74
C TRP A 266 -16.87 11.50 2.17
N ARG A 267 -16.38 10.38 2.71
CA ARG A 267 -15.11 9.78 2.30
C ARG A 267 -15.40 8.50 1.53
N ALA A 268 -15.26 8.56 0.21
CA ALA A 268 -15.32 7.36 -0.60
C ALA A 268 -14.07 6.49 -0.38
N LEU A 269 -14.27 5.20 -0.12
CA LEU A 269 -13.21 4.19 -0.10
C LEU A 269 -13.26 3.35 -1.37
N ARG A 270 -14.46 3.08 -1.88
CA ARG A 270 -14.71 2.31 -3.10
C ARG A 270 -15.87 2.93 -3.88
N LEU A 271 -15.68 3.12 -5.18
CA LEU A 271 -16.70 3.61 -6.13
C LEU A 271 -16.48 2.92 -7.47
N ASP A 272 -17.54 2.65 -8.22
CA ASP A 272 -17.48 2.16 -9.60
C ASP A 272 -18.29 3.03 -10.57
N THR A 273 -19.01 4.03 -10.07
CA THR A 273 -19.93 4.87 -10.83
C THR A 273 -19.74 6.34 -10.49
N GLY A 274 -19.98 7.20 -11.46
CA GLY A 274 -19.94 8.65 -11.31
C GLY A 274 -20.83 9.34 -12.33
N ASN A 275 -21.12 10.62 -12.11
CA ASN A 275 -21.82 11.45 -13.09
C ASN A 275 -20.78 12.12 -14.00
N TYR A 276 -20.90 11.88 -15.30
CA TYR A 276 -20.02 12.46 -16.31
C TYR A 276 -20.82 13.35 -17.25
N SER A 277 -20.34 14.57 -17.45
CA SER A 277 -20.92 15.53 -18.39
C SER A 277 -20.26 15.41 -19.76
N TRP A 278 -21.06 15.36 -20.82
CA TRP A 278 -20.62 15.59 -22.19
C TRP A 278 -20.79 17.08 -22.48
N GLY A 279 -19.67 17.80 -22.68
CA GLY A 279 -19.63 19.25 -22.78
C GLY A 279 -20.39 19.78 -24.00
N SER A 280 -20.04 19.29 -25.19
CA SER A 280 -20.64 19.76 -26.45
C SER A 280 -22.15 19.53 -26.54
N GLU A 281 -22.65 18.44 -25.97
CA GLU A 281 -24.07 18.05 -26.02
C GLU A 281 -24.87 18.49 -24.78
N ALA A 282 -24.22 19.18 -23.83
CA ALA A 282 -24.82 19.66 -22.58
C ALA A 282 -25.62 18.59 -21.80
N VAL A 283 -25.17 17.33 -21.85
CA VAL A 283 -25.86 16.20 -21.19
C VAL A 283 -24.98 15.58 -20.12
N THR A 284 -25.57 15.27 -18.97
CA THR A 284 -24.92 14.47 -17.93
C THR A 284 -25.58 13.11 -17.81
N ARG A 285 -24.75 12.07 -17.73
CA ARG A 285 -25.21 10.70 -17.49
C ARG A 285 -24.38 10.04 -16.40
N LYS A 286 -25.05 9.19 -15.62
CA LYS A 286 -24.40 8.33 -14.65
C LYS A 286 -23.82 7.14 -15.40
N THR A 287 -22.52 6.94 -15.32
CA THR A 287 -21.82 5.87 -16.04
C THR A 287 -20.84 5.14 -15.13
N ARG A 288 -20.45 3.93 -15.51
CA ARG A 288 -19.45 3.15 -14.80
C ARG A 288 -18.05 3.60 -15.17
N ILE A 289 -17.18 3.67 -14.17
CA ILE A 289 -15.74 3.92 -14.31
C ILE A 289 -15.07 2.58 -14.50
N LEU A 290 -14.45 2.37 -15.67
CA LEU A 290 -13.85 1.11 -16.06
C LEU A 290 -12.40 1.02 -15.59
N ASP A 291 -11.61 2.06 -15.88
CA ASP A 291 -10.15 2.04 -15.68
C ASP A 291 -9.59 3.45 -15.43
N VAL A 292 -8.49 3.56 -14.69
CA VAL A 292 -7.69 4.79 -14.58
C VAL A 292 -6.51 4.69 -15.55
N VAL A 293 -6.50 5.52 -16.60
CA VAL A 293 -5.51 5.41 -17.68
C VAL A 293 -4.34 6.36 -17.50
N TYR A 294 -4.58 7.56 -16.97
CA TYR A 294 -3.54 8.55 -16.80
C TYR A 294 -3.72 9.40 -15.54
N ASN A 295 -2.61 9.75 -14.92
CA ASN A 295 -2.56 10.70 -13.82
C ASN A 295 -1.32 11.57 -13.98
N ALA A 296 -1.49 12.89 -13.87
CA ALA A 296 -0.40 13.86 -14.02
C ALA A 296 0.56 13.85 -12.82
N SER A 297 0.05 13.64 -11.60
CA SER A 297 0.83 13.80 -10.37
C SER A 297 1.69 12.59 -10.03
N ASN A 298 1.16 11.37 -10.20
CA ASN A 298 1.87 10.15 -9.84
C ASN A 298 1.39 8.94 -10.64
N ASN A 299 2.33 8.22 -11.28
CA ASN A 299 2.03 7.00 -12.03
C ASN A 299 1.57 5.83 -11.14
N GLU A 300 1.92 5.78 -9.86
CA GLU A 300 1.45 4.72 -8.95
C GLU A 300 -0.07 4.77 -8.73
N LEU A 301 -0.69 5.95 -8.88
CA LEU A 301 -2.13 6.10 -8.76
C LEU A 301 -2.87 5.40 -9.90
N VAL A 302 -2.27 5.38 -11.09
CA VAL A 302 -2.75 4.65 -12.26
C VAL A 302 -2.63 3.15 -12.02
N ARG A 303 -1.42 2.65 -11.66
CA ARG A 303 -1.18 1.22 -11.44
C ARG A 303 -2.08 0.59 -10.39
N THR A 304 -2.46 1.38 -9.39
CA THR A 304 -3.27 0.91 -8.27
C THR A 304 -4.76 1.24 -8.42
N GLN A 305 -5.20 1.78 -9.57
CA GLN A 305 -6.60 2.14 -9.82
C GLN A 305 -7.19 3.07 -8.75
N THR A 306 -6.43 4.12 -8.41
CA THR A 306 -6.85 5.10 -7.39
C THR A 306 -7.54 6.29 -8.03
N LEU A 307 -8.79 6.53 -7.63
CA LEU A 307 -9.59 7.67 -8.10
C LEU A 307 -9.20 8.95 -7.37
N VAL A 308 -8.71 9.94 -8.12
CA VAL A 308 -8.35 11.27 -7.60
C VAL A 308 -8.81 12.35 -8.58
N LYS A 309 -8.90 13.60 -8.11
CA LYS A 309 -9.15 14.75 -8.99
C LYS A 309 -8.10 14.82 -10.08
N SER A 310 -8.55 15.11 -11.31
CA SER A 310 -7.78 15.20 -12.55
C SER A 310 -7.13 13.88 -13.00
N ALA A 311 -7.57 12.74 -12.45
CA ALA A 311 -7.28 11.45 -13.06
C ALA A 311 -8.09 11.31 -14.36
N ILE A 312 -7.42 10.85 -15.41
CA ILE A 312 -8.06 10.48 -16.67
C ILE A 312 -8.46 9.02 -16.58
N VAL A 313 -9.75 8.77 -16.77
CA VAL A 313 -10.38 7.48 -16.64
C VAL A 313 -11.06 7.07 -17.95
N GLN A 314 -11.26 5.78 -18.13
CA GLN A 314 -12.21 5.25 -19.11
C GLN A 314 -13.56 5.07 -18.46
N VAL A 315 -14.60 5.60 -19.08
CA VAL A 315 -16.00 5.42 -18.68
C VAL A 315 -16.76 4.67 -19.76
N ASP A 316 -17.81 3.97 -19.34
CA ASP A 316 -18.73 3.30 -20.25
C ASP A 316 -19.48 4.32 -21.13
N ALA A 317 -19.47 4.07 -22.44
CA ALA A 317 -20.11 4.91 -23.45
C ALA A 317 -21.61 4.64 -23.60
N ALA A 318 -22.12 3.48 -23.16
CA ALA A 318 -23.48 3.04 -23.46
C ALA A 318 -24.58 4.06 -23.05
N PRO A 319 -24.54 4.70 -21.87
CA PRO A 319 -25.57 5.68 -21.48
C PRO A 319 -25.59 6.93 -22.35
N PHE A 320 -24.44 7.33 -22.90
CA PHE A 320 -24.36 8.47 -23.82
C PHE A 320 -24.80 8.09 -25.24
N LYS A 321 -24.44 6.88 -25.68
CA LYS A 321 -24.87 6.31 -26.97
C LYS A 321 -26.40 6.17 -27.03
N GLN A 322 -27.01 5.63 -25.98
CA GLN A 322 -28.48 5.53 -25.86
C GLN A 322 -29.15 6.90 -25.90
N TRP A 323 -28.61 7.88 -25.17
CA TRP A 323 -29.13 9.24 -25.21
C TRP A 323 -29.02 9.86 -26.61
N TYR A 324 -27.89 9.66 -27.28
CA TYR A 324 -27.67 10.21 -28.62
C TYR A 324 -28.64 9.61 -29.64
N LEU A 325 -28.88 8.30 -29.58
CA LEU A 325 -29.86 7.62 -30.41
C LEU A 325 -31.28 8.17 -30.16
N GLN A 326 -31.65 8.40 -28.91
CA GLN A 326 -32.95 8.99 -28.57
C GLN A 326 -33.06 10.47 -28.98
N HIS A 327 -31.96 11.22 -28.90
CA HIS A 327 -31.97 12.66 -29.15
C HIS A 327 -31.95 12.99 -30.65
N TYR A 328 -31.07 12.33 -31.40
CA TYR A 328 -30.83 12.57 -32.83
C TYR A 328 -31.42 11.49 -33.74
N GLY A 329 -31.82 10.34 -33.22
CA GLY A 329 -32.27 9.22 -34.04
C GLY A 329 -31.14 8.48 -34.76
N VAL A 330 -29.87 8.78 -34.41
CA VAL A 330 -28.69 8.23 -35.07
C VAL A 330 -27.91 7.34 -34.13
N ASP A 331 -27.52 6.16 -34.61
CA ASP A 331 -26.66 5.22 -33.89
C ASP A 331 -25.17 5.55 -34.11
N ILE A 332 -24.45 5.99 -33.07
CA ILE A 332 -23.00 6.26 -33.15
C ILE A 332 -22.19 5.01 -32.82
N GLY A 333 -21.03 4.86 -33.48
CA GLY A 333 -20.05 3.84 -33.13
C GLY A 333 -20.30 2.50 -33.83
N ARG A 334 -21.14 2.47 -34.86
CA ARG A 334 -21.14 1.36 -35.82
C ARG A 334 -19.81 1.41 -36.57
N LYS A 335 -18.99 0.36 -36.43
CA LYS A 335 -17.84 0.19 -37.32
C LYS A 335 -18.39 0.09 -38.74
N LYS A 336 -18.02 1.03 -39.60
CA LYS A 336 -18.26 0.95 -41.04
C LYS A 336 -17.58 -0.35 -41.51
N LYS A 337 -18.34 -1.43 -41.72
CA LYS A 337 -17.85 -2.55 -42.54
C LYS A 337 -17.57 -1.92 -43.90
N THR A 338 -16.31 -1.90 -44.30
CA THR A 338 -15.91 -1.54 -45.66
C THR A 338 -16.78 -2.36 -46.62
N SER A 339 -17.64 -1.67 -47.33
CA SER A 339 -18.49 -2.19 -48.39
C SER A 339 -17.62 -2.55 -49.59
N ALA A 340 -16.94 -3.70 -49.51
CA ALA A 340 -16.31 -4.40 -50.63
C ALA A 340 -15.79 -5.76 -50.15
N ALA A 341 -16.69 -6.72 -49.92
CA ALA A 341 -16.49 -8.16 -50.17
C ALA A 341 -17.63 -8.98 -49.55
N SER A 342 -18.24 -9.80 -50.42
CA SER A 342 -18.99 -11.02 -50.14
C SER A 342 -20.27 -10.94 -49.29
N LYS A 343 -21.41 -10.99 -50.02
CA LYS A 343 -22.52 -11.88 -49.71
C LYS A 343 -21.99 -13.28 -49.33
N LYS A 344 -22.18 -13.70 -48.08
CA LYS A 344 -22.55 -15.07 -47.70
C LYS A 344 -22.94 -15.11 -46.22
N GLU A 345 -23.95 -15.91 -45.96
CA GLU A 345 -24.67 -16.12 -44.70
C GLU A 345 -23.75 -16.49 -43.53
N GLY A 346 -24.19 -16.13 -42.32
CA GLY A 346 -23.49 -16.39 -41.07
C GLY A 346 -24.07 -15.53 -39.95
N GLU A 347 -25.14 -16.05 -39.35
CA GLU A 347 -25.87 -15.53 -38.21
C GLU A 347 -25.05 -15.64 -36.89
N GLU A 348 -25.56 -14.96 -35.87
CA GLU A 348 -25.13 -14.87 -34.46
C GLU A 348 -24.04 -13.86 -34.06
N GLY A 349 -24.47 -12.84 -33.30
CA GLY A 349 -23.60 -12.08 -32.41
C GLY A 349 -23.98 -10.63 -32.11
N ASP A 350 -25.12 -10.41 -31.46
CA ASP A 350 -25.54 -9.18 -30.76
C ASP A 350 -25.78 -7.93 -31.62
N GLY A 351 -26.79 -8.01 -32.48
CA GLY A 351 -27.40 -6.85 -33.13
C GLY A 351 -28.89 -6.86 -32.84
N ALA A 352 -29.31 -6.10 -31.82
CA ALA A 352 -30.70 -5.66 -31.74
C ALA A 352 -31.01 -4.90 -33.03
N ALA A 353 -31.63 -5.60 -33.97
CA ALA A 353 -32.36 -5.00 -35.06
C ALA A 353 -33.32 -4.01 -34.42
N THR A 354 -33.06 -2.71 -34.60
CA THR A 354 -34.06 -1.69 -34.36
C THR A 354 -35.19 -1.96 -35.32
N GLU A 355 -36.21 -2.67 -34.85
CA GLU A 355 -37.54 -2.63 -35.46
C GLU A 355 -37.86 -1.15 -35.72
N GLU A 356 -38.21 -0.83 -36.96
CA GLU A 356 -38.62 0.51 -37.34
C GLU A 356 -39.99 0.79 -36.71
N VAL A 357 -39.98 1.15 -35.44
CA VAL A 357 -41.17 1.65 -34.76
C VAL A 357 -41.63 2.88 -35.53
N LYS A 358 -42.82 2.81 -36.14
CA LYS A 358 -43.45 3.94 -36.84
C LYS A 358 -43.53 5.12 -35.86
N LYS A 359 -42.70 6.14 -36.08
CA LYS A 359 -42.70 7.38 -35.29
C LYS A 359 -43.73 8.35 -35.86
N SER A 360 -44.37 9.15 -35.00
CA SER A 360 -45.30 10.19 -35.47
C SER A 360 -44.56 11.28 -36.25
N ASN A 361 -45.27 11.93 -37.20
CA ASN A 361 -44.73 13.01 -38.03
C ASN A 361 -44.15 14.19 -37.22
N HIS A 362 -44.66 14.40 -35.99
CA HIS A 362 -44.11 15.41 -35.10
C HIS A 362 -42.70 15.03 -34.59
N VAL A 363 -42.47 13.75 -34.30
CA VAL A 363 -41.18 13.25 -33.81
C VAL A 363 -40.14 13.27 -34.93
N THR A 364 -40.50 12.87 -36.15
CA THR A 364 -39.59 12.90 -37.30
C THR A 364 -39.10 14.32 -37.58
N ARG A 365 -40.01 15.29 -37.68
CA ARG A 365 -39.67 16.72 -37.85
C ARG A 365 -38.75 17.26 -36.76
N LYS A 366 -38.93 16.81 -35.51
CA LYS A 366 -38.08 17.21 -34.38
C LYS A 366 -36.67 16.62 -34.47
N LEU A 367 -36.53 15.39 -34.97
CA LEU A 367 -35.24 14.74 -35.20
C LEU A 367 -34.49 15.41 -36.36
N GLU A 368 -35.16 15.66 -37.49
CA GLU A 368 -34.60 16.35 -38.64
C GLU A 368 -34.04 17.73 -38.25
N LYS A 369 -34.82 18.52 -37.50
CA LYS A 369 -34.37 19.83 -36.99
C LYS A 369 -33.10 19.74 -36.14
N ARG A 370 -32.94 18.67 -35.35
CA ARG A 370 -31.74 18.46 -34.52
C ARG A 370 -30.55 17.98 -35.35
N GLN A 371 -30.80 17.24 -36.43
CA GLN A 371 -29.74 16.71 -37.29
C GLN A 371 -29.03 17.80 -38.11
N GLN A 372 -29.71 18.92 -38.42
CA GLN A 372 -29.17 20.01 -39.25
C GLN A 372 -27.86 20.63 -38.70
N GLY A 373 -27.70 20.71 -37.37
CA GLY A 373 -26.49 21.26 -36.72
C GLY A 373 -25.55 20.22 -36.12
N ARG A 374 -25.79 18.93 -36.40
CA ARG A 374 -25.10 17.81 -35.76
C ARG A 374 -23.65 17.74 -36.23
N THR A 375 -22.72 17.93 -35.30
CA THR A 375 -21.30 17.68 -35.54
C THR A 375 -20.71 16.88 -34.39
N LEU A 376 -19.85 15.91 -34.69
CA LEU A 376 -19.19 15.08 -33.68
C LEU A 376 -17.68 15.08 -33.96
N ASP A 377 -16.89 15.30 -32.91
CA ASP A 377 -15.43 15.23 -33.02
C ASP A 377 -15.01 13.80 -33.45
N PRO A 378 -14.16 13.65 -34.49
CA PRO A 378 -13.77 12.33 -35.00
C PRO A 378 -13.13 11.41 -33.94
N HIS A 379 -12.37 11.96 -32.98
CA HIS A 379 -11.75 11.17 -31.92
C HIS A 379 -12.77 10.71 -30.87
N VAL A 380 -13.83 11.49 -30.66
CA VAL A 380 -14.95 11.11 -29.79
C VAL A 380 -15.78 10.02 -30.47
N GLU A 381 -16.05 10.15 -31.77
CA GLU A 381 -16.73 9.12 -32.57
C GLU A 381 -15.98 7.77 -32.56
N GLU A 382 -14.65 7.80 -32.75
CA GLU A 382 -13.80 6.60 -32.65
C GLU A 382 -13.94 5.92 -31.29
N GLN A 383 -13.99 6.69 -30.19
CA GLN A 383 -14.15 6.15 -28.84
C GLN A 383 -15.52 5.52 -28.61
N PHE A 384 -16.60 6.08 -29.17
CA PHE A 384 -17.92 5.45 -29.16
C PHE A 384 -17.89 4.07 -29.85
N GLY A 385 -17.12 3.92 -30.93
CA GLY A 385 -16.90 2.62 -31.59
C GLY A 385 -16.17 1.59 -30.73
N SER A 386 -15.39 2.03 -29.73
CA SER A 386 -14.73 1.15 -28.75
C SER A 386 -15.59 0.86 -27.51
N GLY A 387 -16.71 1.57 -27.34
CA GLY A 387 -17.55 1.51 -26.14
C GLY A 387 -16.94 2.18 -24.90
N ARG A 388 -15.80 2.88 -25.02
CA ARG A 388 -15.07 3.47 -23.89
C ARG A 388 -14.70 4.91 -24.18
N LEU A 389 -15.23 5.83 -23.38
CA LEU A 389 -14.90 7.26 -23.48
C LEU A 389 -13.81 7.63 -22.48
N LEU A 390 -12.88 8.49 -22.89
CA LEU A 390 -11.92 9.10 -21.98
C LEU A 390 -12.59 10.28 -21.27
N ALA A 391 -12.45 10.31 -19.95
CA ALA A 391 -13.03 11.34 -19.10
C ALA A 391 -12.07 11.80 -18.02
N ALA A 392 -12.22 13.04 -17.55
CA ALA A 392 -11.46 13.60 -16.45
C ALA A 392 -12.33 13.72 -15.19
N ILE A 393 -11.85 13.19 -14.06
CA ILE A 393 -12.52 13.37 -12.77
C ILE A 393 -12.29 14.80 -12.28
N SER A 394 -13.35 15.59 -12.08
CA SER A 394 -13.26 16.96 -11.57
C SER A 394 -13.46 17.04 -10.05
N SER A 395 -14.21 16.08 -9.50
CA SER A 395 -14.55 15.96 -8.09
C SER A 395 -13.40 15.42 -7.22
N ARG A 396 -13.56 15.47 -5.88
CA ARG A 396 -12.60 14.96 -4.90
C ARG A 396 -13.23 13.83 -4.07
N PRO A 397 -13.14 12.56 -4.50
CA PRO A 397 -13.87 11.44 -3.89
C PRO A 397 -13.65 11.29 -2.38
N GLY A 398 -12.45 11.57 -1.89
CA GLY A 398 -12.13 11.50 -0.45
C GLY A 398 -12.74 12.62 0.41
N GLN A 399 -13.42 13.61 -0.17
CA GLN A 399 -14.06 14.74 0.53
C GLN A 399 -15.56 14.83 0.25
N CYS A 400 -15.98 14.60 -1.01
CA CYS A 400 -17.39 14.68 -1.42
C CYS A 400 -18.07 13.32 -1.56
N GLY A 401 -17.33 12.21 -1.49
CA GLY A 401 -17.88 10.85 -1.61
C GLY A 401 -18.28 10.44 -3.02
N ARG A 402 -17.96 11.25 -4.04
CA ARG A 402 -18.34 11.07 -5.44
C ARG A 402 -17.14 11.19 -6.37
N ALA A 403 -17.19 10.50 -7.52
CA ALA A 403 -16.18 10.51 -8.57
C ALA A 403 -16.78 11.00 -9.89
N ASP A 404 -17.29 12.23 -9.84
CA ASP A 404 -17.91 12.93 -10.98
C ASP A 404 -16.85 13.66 -11.80
N GLY A 405 -17.16 13.86 -13.09
CA GLY A 405 -16.22 14.38 -14.08
C GLY A 405 -16.90 14.82 -15.38
N TYR A 406 -16.10 14.96 -16.43
CA TYR A 406 -16.56 15.31 -17.78
C TYR A 406 -15.80 14.48 -18.83
N ILE A 407 -16.45 14.22 -19.96
CA ILE A 407 -15.85 13.55 -21.12
C ILE A 407 -14.85 14.51 -21.77
N LEU A 408 -13.68 13.99 -22.16
CA LEU A 408 -12.67 14.77 -22.86
C LEU A 408 -13.06 14.93 -24.33
N GLU A 409 -12.96 16.16 -24.84
CA GLU A 409 -13.24 16.50 -26.24
C GLU A 409 -12.19 17.50 -26.80
N GLY A 410 -12.13 17.60 -28.13
CA GLY A 410 -11.26 18.53 -28.85
C GLY A 410 -9.77 18.49 -28.45
N LYS A 411 -9.16 19.67 -28.29
CA LYS A 411 -7.72 19.82 -28.00
C LYS A 411 -7.29 19.15 -26.69
N GLU A 412 -8.16 19.11 -25.68
CA GLU A 412 -7.84 18.45 -24.41
C GLU A 412 -7.74 16.93 -24.60
N LEU A 413 -8.68 16.36 -25.35
CA LEU A 413 -8.66 14.94 -25.69
C LEU A 413 -7.40 14.58 -26.48
N GLU A 414 -7.08 15.33 -27.52
CA GLU A 414 -5.86 15.13 -28.30
C GLU A 414 -4.59 15.14 -27.44
N PHE A 415 -4.49 16.11 -26.51
CA PHE A 415 -3.36 16.24 -25.62
C PHE A 415 -3.17 14.96 -24.78
N TYR A 416 -4.24 14.45 -24.17
CA TYR A 416 -4.15 13.24 -23.35
C TYR A 416 -3.94 11.98 -24.18
N MET A 417 -4.56 11.86 -25.36
CA MET A 417 -4.30 10.76 -26.30
C MET A 417 -2.82 10.69 -26.67
N LYS A 418 -2.21 11.82 -27.06
CA LYS A 418 -0.77 11.93 -27.34
C LYS A 418 0.08 11.52 -26.14
N LYS A 419 -0.29 11.90 -24.91
CA LYS A 419 0.44 11.50 -23.69
C LYS A 419 0.34 10.00 -23.40
N ILE A 420 -0.83 9.41 -23.60
CA ILE A 420 -1.10 7.98 -23.38
C ILE A 420 -0.33 7.14 -24.41
N GLN A 421 -0.41 7.48 -25.70
CA GLN A 421 0.34 6.81 -26.77
C GLN A 421 1.85 6.87 -26.54
N ARG A 422 2.40 8.05 -26.21
CA ARG A 422 3.83 8.20 -25.89
C ARG A 422 4.27 7.37 -24.68
N LYS A 423 3.39 7.18 -23.69
CA LYS A 423 3.66 6.30 -22.54
C LYS A 423 3.65 4.83 -22.95
N LYS A 424 2.72 4.39 -23.81
CA LYS A 424 2.66 3.01 -24.33
C LYS A 424 3.87 2.67 -25.22
N GLY A 425 4.22 3.55 -26.17
CA GLY A 425 5.34 3.34 -27.10
C GLY A 425 6.72 3.23 -26.42
N LYS A 426 6.92 3.90 -25.28
CA LYS A 426 8.13 3.73 -24.45
C LYS A 426 8.23 2.38 -23.74
N GLY A 427 7.11 1.67 -23.57
CA GLY A 427 7.07 0.33 -23.01
C GLY A 427 7.45 -0.74 -24.04
N ALA A 428 6.98 -0.58 -25.28
CA ALA A 428 7.25 -1.53 -26.37
C ALA A 428 8.71 -1.50 -26.84
N GLY A 429 9.37 -0.33 -26.87
CA GLY A 429 10.79 -0.22 -27.23
C GLY A 429 11.78 -0.62 -26.12
N ALA A 430 11.31 -1.15 -25.00
CA ALA A 430 12.12 -1.58 -23.85
C ALA A 430 11.91 -3.06 -23.47
N ALA A 431 11.13 -3.80 -24.26
CA ALA A 431 11.00 -5.26 -24.17
C ALA A 431 12.14 -5.91 -24.97
#